data_AF-A0A496UY70-F1
#
_entry.id   AF-A0A496UY70-F1
#
_cell.length_a   1.000
_cell.length_b   1.000
_cell.length_c   1.000
_cell.angle_alpha   90.00
_cell.angle_beta   90.00
_cell.angle_gamma   90.00
#
_symmetry.space_group_name_H-M   'P 1'
#
loop_
_entity.id
_entity.type
_entity.pdbx_description
1 polymer ?
#
loop_
_entity_poly.entity_id
_entity_poly.type
_entity_poly.pdbx_seq_one_letter_code
_entity_poly.pdbx_strand_id
1 'polypeptide(L)'
;VDSRGCRIDPCTLDDDNDGVKNCNDKCSGTSYGVKVDSRGCRIDPCTLDDDNDGVKNCNDKCSGTSYGVKVDSRGCRIDPCTLDDDNDGVKNCNDKCPSTPSGVKVNSKGCRVRKCDQLKEGGLQVTEVICRTSSDSSVIEECKAYCKEGCLSPEVCRELKR
;
A
#
# COMPACT_ATOMS: atom_id res chain seq x y z
N VAL A 1 54.16 7.69 -25.22
CA VAL A 1 54.13 7.91 -26.68
C VAL A 1 53.65 6.63 -27.35
N ASP A 2 52.91 6.69 -28.45
CA ASP A 2 52.50 5.49 -29.19
C ASP A 2 53.69 4.83 -29.90
N SER A 3 53.47 3.71 -30.59
CA SER A 3 54.52 2.99 -31.34
C SER A 3 55.14 3.79 -32.49
N ARG A 4 54.62 4.99 -32.77
CA ARG A 4 55.11 5.93 -33.79
C ARG A 4 55.71 7.20 -33.19
N GLY A 5 55.84 7.29 -31.85
CA GLY A 5 56.44 8.43 -31.16
C GLY A 5 55.50 9.61 -30.93
N CYS A 6 54.20 9.49 -31.25
CA CYS A 6 53.22 10.54 -30.96
C CYS A 6 52.90 10.59 -29.47
N ARG A 7 52.71 11.79 -28.90
CA ARG A 7 52.21 11.94 -27.53
C ARG A 7 50.82 11.32 -27.46
N ILE A 8 50.60 10.39 -26.53
CA ILE A 8 49.28 9.83 -26.27
C ILE A 8 48.48 10.91 -25.56
N ASP A 9 47.29 11.20 -26.09
CA ASP A 9 46.34 12.10 -25.47
C ASP A 9 45.77 11.41 -24.21
N PRO A 10 45.97 11.96 -23.00
CA PRO A 10 45.37 11.41 -21.79
C PRO A 10 43.85 11.25 -21.87
N CYS A 11 43.15 12.04 -22.69
CA CYS A 11 41.71 11.88 -22.92
C CYS A 11 41.33 10.64 -23.76
N THR A 12 42.30 9.84 -24.21
CA THR A 12 42.07 8.57 -24.90
C THR A 12 42.33 7.36 -24.01
N LEU A 13 42.86 7.57 -22.81
CA LEU A 13 43.17 6.53 -21.85
C LEU A 13 42.20 6.58 -20.66
N ASP A 14 42.09 5.43 -20.02
CA ASP A 14 41.37 5.15 -18.78
C ASP A 14 42.25 4.17 -18.00
N ASP A 15 43.15 4.72 -17.18
CA ASP A 15 44.25 3.96 -16.59
C ASP A 15 43.77 2.98 -15.50
N ASP A 16 42.72 3.34 -14.77
CA ASP A 16 42.12 2.49 -13.72
C ASP A 16 40.91 1.69 -14.20
N ASN A 17 40.47 1.93 -15.45
CA ASN A 17 39.38 1.23 -16.13
C ASN A 17 38.04 1.36 -15.40
N ASP A 18 37.81 2.47 -14.70
CA ASP A 18 36.54 2.72 -13.99
C ASP A 18 35.42 3.23 -14.93
N GLY A 19 35.75 3.47 -16.21
CA GLY A 19 34.84 3.96 -17.24
C GLY A 19 34.91 5.47 -17.47
N VAL A 20 35.75 6.19 -16.72
CA VAL A 20 35.98 7.63 -16.85
C VAL A 20 37.42 7.89 -17.30
N LYS A 21 37.55 8.45 -18.50
CA LYS A 21 38.87 8.78 -19.09
C LYS A 21 39.69 9.70 -18.19
N ASN A 22 41.02 9.51 -18.19
CA ASN A 22 41.97 10.18 -17.29
C ASN A 22 41.83 11.72 -17.21
N CYS A 23 41.38 12.38 -18.30
CA CYS A 23 41.25 13.83 -18.30
C CYS A 23 39.97 14.36 -17.62
N ASN A 24 38.94 13.53 -17.50
CA ASN A 24 37.70 13.82 -16.77
C ASN A 24 37.68 13.19 -15.39
N ASP A 25 38.55 12.21 -15.17
CA ASP A 25 38.68 11.49 -13.93
C ASP A 25 39.45 12.32 -12.87
N LYS A 26 38.82 12.48 -11.71
CA LYS A 26 39.34 13.18 -10.53
C LYS A 26 39.85 12.21 -9.47
N CYS A 27 39.62 10.92 -9.66
CA CYS A 27 39.84 9.83 -8.73
C CYS A 27 40.51 8.64 -9.45
N SER A 28 41.71 8.86 -9.99
CA SER A 28 42.52 7.97 -10.85
C SER A 28 43.08 6.68 -10.24
N GLY A 29 42.36 6.11 -9.29
CA GLY A 29 42.66 4.83 -8.67
C GLY A 29 41.40 4.13 -8.20
N THR A 30 40.25 4.45 -8.81
CA THR A 30 39.01 3.76 -8.51
C THR A 30 39.12 2.34 -9.03
N SER A 31 38.74 1.37 -8.19
CA SER A 31 38.84 -0.04 -8.56
C SER A 31 37.83 -0.38 -9.66
N TYR A 32 38.29 -1.13 -10.68
CA TYR A 32 37.43 -1.69 -11.73
C TYR A 32 36.15 -2.34 -11.16
N GLY A 33 35.01 -2.00 -11.75
CA GLY A 33 33.69 -2.55 -11.38
C GLY A 33 32.97 -1.80 -10.24
N VAL A 34 33.61 -0.80 -9.63
CA VAL A 34 32.95 0.12 -8.69
C VAL A 34 32.09 1.11 -9.47
N LYS A 35 30.86 1.39 -9.01
CA LYS A 35 30.04 2.46 -9.57
C LYS A 35 30.67 3.82 -9.26
N VAL A 36 30.94 4.62 -10.29
CA VAL A 36 31.54 5.95 -10.19
C VAL A 36 30.60 7.04 -10.69
N ASP A 37 30.81 8.25 -10.19
CA ASP A 37 30.16 9.45 -10.71
C ASP A 37 30.83 9.89 -12.03
N SER A 38 30.33 10.97 -12.64
CA SER A 38 30.87 11.49 -13.90
C SER A 38 32.32 12.01 -13.81
N ARG A 39 32.91 12.03 -12.62
CA ARG A 39 34.28 12.46 -12.35
C ARG A 39 35.18 11.29 -11.95
N GLY A 40 34.75 10.04 -12.15
CA GLY A 40 35.52 8.84 -11.81
C GLY A 40 35.59 8.56 -10.30
N CYS A 41 34.81 9.27 -9.49
CA CYS A 41 34.85 9.09 -8.05
C CYS A 41 33.77 8.11 -7.61
N ARG A 42 34.14 7.14 -6.76
CA ARG A 42 33.22 6.15 -6.18
C ARG A 42 31.95 6.81 -5.63
N ILE A 43 30.80 6.30 -6.07
CA ILE A 43 29.50 6.62 -5.48
C ILE A 43 29.33 5.81 -4.19
N ASP A 44 28.83 6.45 -3.14
CA ASP A 44 28.45 5.75 -1.91
C ASP A 44 27.28 4.80 -2.22
N PRO A 45 27.44 3.46 -2.04
CA PRO A 45 26.37 2.51 -2.27
C PRO A 45 25.09 2.82 -1.47
N CYS A 46 25.22 3.49 -0.31
CA CYS A 46 24.07 3.91 0.51
C CYS A 46 23.23 5.02 -0.15
N THR A 47 23.69 5.62 -1.24
CA THR A 47 22.94 6.62 -2.00
C THR A 47 22.20 6.03 -3.20
N LEU A 48 22.51 4.78 -3.54
CA LEU A 48 21.92 4.03 -4.64
C LEU A 48 20.75 3.16 -4.16
N ASP A 49 19.89 2.84 -5.12
CA ASP A 49 18.77 1.91 -5.03
C ASP A 49 18.80 1.11 -6.33
N ASP A 50 19.41 -0.08 -6.29
CA ASP A 50 19.80 -0.82 -7.49
C ASP A 50 18.61 -1.54 -8.15
N ASP A 51 17.59 -1.93 -7.38
CA ASP A 51 16.38 -2.57 -7.88
C ASP A 51 15.19 -1.60 -8.03
N ASN A 52 15.35 -0.36 -7.56
CA ASN A 52 14.39 0.72 -7.64
C ASN A 52 13.09 0.41 -6.89
N ASP A 53 13.16 -0.31 -5.77
CA ASP A 53 12.01 -0.60 -4.92
C ASP A 53 11.67 0.54 -3.93
N GLY A 54 12.51 1.58 -3.89
CA GLY A 54 12.38 2.75 -3.02
C GLY A 54 13.20 2.66 -1.73
N VAL A 55 13.93 1.56 -1.49
CA VAL A 55 14.80 1.35 -0.35
C VAL A 55 16.25 1.29 -0.79
N LYS A 56 17.04 2.26 -0.32
CA LYS A 56 18.47 2.33 -0.62
C LYS A 56 19.21 1.04 -0.26
N ASN A 57 20.21 0.68 -1.06
CA ASN A 57 20.95 -0.59 -0.97
C ASN A 57 21.49 -0.91 0.45
N CYS A 58 21.82 0.09 1.27
CA CYS A 58 22.33 -0.13 2.62
C CYS A 58 21.26 -0.56 3.63
N ASN A 59 20.01 -0.20 3.37
CA ASN A 59 18.85 -0.54 4.19
C ASN A 59 18.04 -1.69 3.60
N ASP A 60 18.23 -1.97 2.31
CA ASP A 60 17.60 -3.09 1.62
C ASP A 60 18.19 -4.44 2.05
N LYS A 61 17.31 -5.34 2.48
CA LYS A 61 17.60 -6.72 2.87
C LYS A 61 17.17 -7.73 1.83
N CYS A 62 16.42 -7.29 0.81
CA CYS A 62 15.78 -8.10 -0.19
C CYS A 62 16.12 -7.57 -1.60
N SER A 63 17.41 -7.53 -1.92
CA SER A 63 17.92 -7.09 -3.21
C SER A 63 17.24 -7.80 -4.39
N GLY A 64 16.82 -7.03 -5.39
CA GLY A 64 16.17 -7.51 -6.59
C GLY A 64 14.64 -7.55 -6.47
N THR A 65 14.05 -6.81 -5.54
CA THR A 65 12.61 -6.62 -5.51
C THR A 65 12.17 -5.90 -6.79
N SER A 66 11.13 -6.42 -7.43
CA SER A 66 10.67 -5.87 -8.70
C SER A 66 10.05 -4.49 -8.52
N TYR A 67 10.40 -3.54 -9.40
CA TYR A 67 9.82 -2.21 -9.44
C TYR A 67 8.28 -2.23 -9.39
N GLY A 68 7.71 -1.38 -8.53
CA GLY A 68 6.26 -1.23 -8.34
C GLY A 68 5.61 -2.21 -7.35
N VAL A 69 6.37 -3.17 -6.81
CA VAL A 69 5.91 -4.01 -5.70
C VAL A 69 5.91 -3.19 -4.40
N LYS A 70 4.85 -3.31 -3.59
CA LYS A 70 4.84 -2.72 -2.24
C LYS A 70 5.87 -3.45 -1.36
N VAL A 71 6.82 -2.70 -0.80
CA VAL A 71 7.87 -3.20 0.08
C VAL A 71 7.76 -2.64 1.50
N ASP A 72 8.32 -3.37 2.46
CA ASP A 72 8.50 -2.89 3.82
C ASP A 72 9.73 -1.96 3.91
N SER A 73 10.04 -1.44 5.10
CA SER A 73 11.16 -0.53 5.31
C SER A 73 12.55 -1.15 5.07
N ARG A 74 12.60 -2.46 4.78
CA ARG A 74 13.82 -3.23 4.51
C ARG A 74 13.89 -3.67 3.05
N GLY A 75 13.07 -3.11 2.16
CA GLY A 75 13.03 -3.47 0.73
C GLY A 75 12.40 -4.84 0.46
N CYS A 76 11.77 -5.46 1.46
CA CYS A 76 11.19 -6.79 1.28
C CYS A 76 9.72 -6.68 0.88
N ARG A 77 9.33 -7.42 -0.17
CA ARG A 77 7.93 -7.51 -0.61
C ARG A 77 6.98 -7.77 0.55
N ILE A 78 5.96 -6.93 0.66
CA ILE A 78 4.82 -7.16 1.56
C ILE A 78 3.85 -8.12 0.87
N ASP A 79 3.37 -9.11 1.60
CA ASP A 79 2.31 -9.99 1.13
C ASP A 79 1.00 -9.18 0.95
N PRO A 80 0.46 -9.05 -0.28
CA PRO A 80 -0.77 -8.31 -0.53
C PRO A 80 -1.98 -8.81 0.28
N CYS A 81 -1.99 -10.08 0.71
CA CYS A 81 -3.04 -10.63 1.59
C CYS A 81 -3.04 -9.94 2.96
N THR A 82 -1.89 -9.48 3.45
CA THR A 82 -1.78 -8.89 4.79
C THR A 82 -2.16 -7.42 4.87
N LEU A 83 -2.29 -6.77 3.72
CA LEU A 83 -2.74 -5.38 3.59
C LEU A 83 -4.25 -5.28 3.79
N ASP A 84 -4.70 -4.04 3.95
CA ASP A 84 -6.10 -3.63 4.06
C ASP A 84 -6.23 -2.38 3.17
N ASP A 85 -6.54 -2.59 1.88
CA ASP A 85 -6.44 -1.53 0.87
C ASP A 85 -7.58 -0.49 0.97
N ASP A 86 -8.75 -0.86 1.49
CA ASP A 86 -9.88 0.06 1.70
C ASP A 86 -9.96 0.61 3.14
N ASN A 87 -9.13 0.09 4.03
CA ASN A 87 -8.99 0.50 5.43
C ASN A 87 -10.28 0.30 6.24
N ASP A 88 -11.00 -0.79 5.98
CA ASP A 88 -12.21 -1.16 6.72
C ASP A 88 -11.94 -2.00 7.98
N GLY A 89 -10.69 -2.41 8.19
CA GLY A 89 -10.22 -3.22 9.32
C GLY A 89 -10.13 -4.72 9.02
N VAL A 90 -10.45 -5.16 7.79
CA VAL A 90 -10.36 -6.55 7.33
C VAL A 90 -9.29 -6.66 6.26
N LYS A 91 -8.31 -7.52 6.50
CA LYS A 91 -7.23 -7.79 5.55
C LYS A 91 -7.77 -8.27 4.20
N ASN A 92 -7.14 -7.85 3.11
CA ASN A 92 -7.48 -8.15 1.72
C ASN A 92 -7.86 -9.61 1.43
N CYS A 93 -7.16 -10.59 2.01
CA CYS A 93 -7.48 -12.01 1.77
C CYS A 93 -8.69 -12.54 2.53
N ASN A 94 -9.13 -11.84 3.57
CA ASN A 94 -10.35 -12.14 4.31
C ASN A 94 -11.51 -11.23 3.89
N ASP A 95 -11.21 -10.15 3.17
CA ASP A 95 -12.17 -9.18 2.70
C ASP A 95 -12.86 -9.63 1.41
N LYS A 96 -14.20 -9.67 1.47
CA LYS A 96 -15.07 -10.02 0.34
C LYS A 96 -15.66 -8.80 -0.35
N CYS A 97 -15.44 -7.63 0.21
CA CYS A 97 -15.96 -6.34 -0.22
C CYS A 97 -14.82 -5.29 -0.25
N PRO A 98 -13.85 -5.40 -1.18
CA PRO A 98 -12.57 -4.65 -1.22
C PRO A 98 -12.66 -3.16 -1.56
N SER A 99 -13.83 -2.56 -1.35
CA SER A 99 -14.09 -1.14 -1.63
C SER A 99 -15.13 -0.58 -0.67
N THR A 100 -15.12 -1.06 0.58
CA THR A 100 -15.99 -0.55 1.62
C THR A 100 -15.60 0.90 1.98
N PRO A 101 -16.54 1.86 1.93
CA PRO A 101 -16.22 3.24 2.27
C PRO A 101 -15.76 3.40 3.73
N SER A 102 -14.78 4.27 3.96
CA SER A 102 -14.28 4.55 5.31
C SER A 102 -15.39 5.03 6.26
N GLY A 103 -15.33 4.57 7.51
CA GLY A 103 -16.32 4.89 8.55
C GLY A 103 -17.60 4.05 8.50
N VAL A 104 -17.75 3.15 7.52
CA VAL A 104 -18.84 2.16 7.50
C VAL A 104 -18.53 1.02 8.45
N LYS A 105 -19.52 0.58 9.24
CA LYS A 105 -19.38 -0.62 10.08
C LYS A 105 -19.44 -1.88 9.18
N VAL A 106 -18.38 -2.70 9.25
CA VAL A 106 -18.26 -3.95 8.50
C VAL A 106 -18.36 -5.19 9.39
N ASN A 107 -18.65 -6.34 8.78
CA ASN A 107 -18.56 -7.64 9.42
C ASN A 107 -17.14 -8.23 9.26
N SER A 108 -16.94 -9.45 9.76
CA SER A 108 -15.65 -10.17 9.65
C SER A 108 -15.21 -10.51 8.23
N LYS A 109 -16.03 -10.22 7.22
CA LYS A 109 -15.75 -10.43 5.79
C LYS A 109 -15.54 -9.10 5.05
N GLY A 110 -15.38 -7.98 5.76
CA GLY A 110 -15.19 -6.64 5.20
C GLY A 110 -16.44 -6.05 4.54
N CYS A 111 -17.59 -6.71 4.66
CA CYS A 111 -18.81 -6.21 4.03
C CYS A 111 -19.63 -5.36 4.99
N ARG A 112 -20.17 -4.23 4.49
CA ARG A 112 -21.10 -3.36 5.21
C ARG A 112 -22.18 -4.16 5.93
N VAL A 113 -22.32 -3.94 7.22
CA VAL A 113 -23.43 -4.51 8.00
C VAL A 113 -24.64 -3.61 7.84
N ARG A 114 -25.71 -4.12 7.22
CA ARG A 114 -26.99 -3.40 7.25
C ARG A 114 -27.63 -3.61 8.61
N LYS A 115 -28.39 -2.62 9.07
CA LYS A 115 -29.20 -2.78 10.28
C LYS A 115 -30.09 -4.02 10.20
N CYS A 116 -30.62 -4.33 9.00
CA CYS A 116 -31.44 -5.52 8.76
C CYS A 116 -30.70 -6.84 9.07
N ASP A 117 -29.37 -6.88 8.90
CA ASP A 117 -28.57 -8.08 9.10
C ASP A 117 -28.27 -8.33 10.59
N GLN A 118 -28.33 -7.28 11.42
CA GLN A 118 -28.13 -7.35 12.87
C GLN A 118 -29.33 -7.97 13.61
N LEU A 119 -30.43 -8.25 12.91
CA LEU A 119 -31.62 -8.88 13.50
C LEU A 119 -31.43 -10.35 13.93
N LYS A 120 -30.32 -10.99 13.53
CA LYS A 120 -30.13 -12.45 13.73
C LYS A 120 -29.04 -12.84 14.73
N GLU A 121 -28.12 -11.95 15.09
CA GLU A 121 -27.02 -12.28 16.00
C GLU A 121 -27.03 -11.38 17.24
N GLY A 122 -27.87 -11.72 18.21
CA GLY A 122 -27.72 -11.36 19.62
C GLY A 122 -28.05 -9.92 20.03
N GLY A 123 -29.30 -9.67 20.45
CA GLY A 123 -29.54 -8.60 21.44
C GLY A 123 -30.94 -8.03 21.52
N LEU A 124 -31.58 -7.69 20.40
CA LEU A 124 -32.97 -7.24 20.38
C LEU A 124 -33.54 -7.57 19.00
N GLN A 125 -34.46 -8.54 18.93
CA GLN A 125 -35.11 -8.88 17.67
C GLN A 125 -36.05 -7.72 17.31
N VAL A 126 -35.58 -6.67 16.64
CA VAL A 126 -36.44 -5.60 16.12
C VAL A 126 -37.26 -6.18 14.95
N THR A 127 -38.26 -6.99 15.30
CA THR A 127 -39.21 -7.58 14.37
C THR A 127 -40.27 -6.57 14.00
N GLU A 128 -40.97 -6.80 12.89
CA GLU A 128 -42.13 -5.99 12.55
C GLU A 128 -43.18 -5.91 13.67
N VAL A 129 -43.32 -6.98 14.46
CA VAL A 129 -44.25 -7.01 15.61
C VAL A 129 -43.85 -5.99 16.65
N ILE A 130 -42.57 -5.95 17.04
CA ILE A 130 -42.04 -5.00 18.02
C ILE A 130 -42.17 -3.56 17.49
N CYS A 131 -41.92 -3.33 16.21
CA CYS A 131 -42.09 -2.00 15.62
C CYS A 131 -43.55 -1.53 15.55
N ARG A 132 -44.52 -2.45 15.51
CA ARG A 132 -45.95 -2.10 15.55
C ARG A 132 -46.47 -1.86 16.97
N THR A 133 -45.94 -2.58 17.96
CA THR A 133 -46.54 -2.62 19.31
C THR A 133 -45.75 -1.88 20.37
N SER A 134 -44.48 -1.54 20.13
CA SER A 134 -43.65 -0.86 21.12
C SER A 134 -44.13 0.56 21.37
N SER A 135 -44.22 0.93 22.65
CA SER A 135 -44.41 2.32 23.12
C SER A 135 -43.10 2.96 23.58
N ASP A 136 -41.99 2.22 23.60
CA ASP A 136 -40.68 2.74 23.97
C ASP A 136 -40.16 3.64 22.84
N SER A 137 -39.95 4.92 23.16
CA SER A 137 -39.49 5.92 22.19
C SER A 137 -38.14 5.56 21.57
N SER A 138 -37.25 4.89 22.30
CA SER A 138 -35.94 4.46 21.78
C SER A 138 -36.10 3.36 20.72
N VAL A 139 -37.01 2.40 20.95
CA VAL A 139 -37.33 1.33 20.01
C VAL A 139 -38.03 1.88 18.77
N ILE A 140 -38.93 2.84 18.92
CA ILE A 140 -39.62 3.49 17.79
C ILE A 140 -38.62 4.23 16.89
N GLU A 141 -37.68 4.99 17.46
CA GLU A 141 -36.64 5.68 16.68
C GLU A 141 -35.71 4.70 15.96
N GLU A 142 -35.40 3.57 16.60
CA GLU A 142 -34.65 2.49 15.95
C GLU A 142 -35.46 1.91 14.77
N CYS A 143 -36.73 1.53 14.97
CA CYS A 143 -37.62 1.03 13.91
C CYS A 143 -37.74 2.01 12.72
N LYS A 144 -37.83 3.32 12.97
CA LYS A 144 -37.82 4.34 11.91
C LYS A 144 -36.50 4.29 11.12
N ALA A 145 -35.37 4.05 11.77
CA ALA A 145 -34.10 3.88 11.08
C ALA A 145 -34.05 2.59 10.25
N TYR A 146 -34.62 1.48 10.73
CA TYR A 146 -34.77 0.24 9.96
C TYR A 146 -35.64 0.43 8.70
N CYS A 147 -36.68 1.27 8.78
CA CYS A 147 -37.48 1.65 7.62
C CYS A 147 -36.70 2.44 6.56
N LYS A 148 -35.81 3.35 6.97
CA LYS A 148 -34.93 4.09 6.03
C LYS A 148 -33.96 3.15 5.30
N GLU A 149 -33.56 2.06 5.96
CA GLU A 149 -32.67 1.04 5.42
C GLU A 149 -33.40 -0.07 4.65
N GLY A 150 -34.74 -0.01 4.55
CA GLY A 150 -35.57 -0.99 3.83
C GLY A 150 -35.72 -2.34 4.52
N CYS A 151 -35.57 -2.40 5.84
CA CYS A 151 -35.60 -3.65 6.60
C CYS A 151 -37.00 -4.12 7.02
N LEU A 152 -38.00 -3.26 6.93
CA LEU A 152 -39.39 -3.50 7.40
C LEU A 152 -40.35 -3.32 6.23
N SER A 153 -41.51 -3.98 6.28
CA SER A 153 -42.53 -3.83 5.23
C SER A 153 -43.02 -2.37 5.10
N PRO A 154 -43.44 -1.96 3.88
CA PRO A 154 -43.96 -0.61 3.64
C PRO A 154 -45.18 -0.24 4.51
N GLU A 155 -45.91 -1.23 5.03
CA GLU A 155 -47.02 -1.01 5.96
C GLU A 155 -46.53 -0.53 7.32
N VAL A 156 -45.62 -1.28 7.96
CA VAL A 156 -45.01 -0.90 9.25
C VAL A 156 -44.37 0.48 9.16
N CYS A 157 -43.66 0.75 8.07
CA CYS A 157 -42.99 2.03 7.88
C CYS A 157 -43.94 3.21 7.64
N ARG A 158 -45.16 2.97 7.17
CA ARG A 158 -46.19 4.01 7.07
C ARG A 158 -46.82 4.31 8.43
N GLU A 159 -46.99 3.30 9.27
CA GLU A 159 -47.53 3.45 10.63
C GLU A 159 -46.58 4.26 11.53
N LEU A 160 -45.27 4.01 11.45
CA LEU A 160 -44.23 4.72 12.23
C LEU A 160 -44.03 6.20 11.85
N LYS A 161 -44.62 6.66 10.73
CA LYS A 161 -44.54 8.06 10.26
C LYS A 161 -45.72 8.93 10.72
N ARG A 162 -46.73 8.33 11.34
CA ARG A 162 -47.87 9.04 11.95
C ARG A 162 -47.50 9.57 13.32
#